data_AF-A0A1V4U533-F1
#
_entry.id   AF-A0A1V4U533-F1
#
_cell.length_a   1.000
_cell.length_b   1.000
_cell.length_c   1.000
_cell.angle_alpha   90.00
_cell.angle_beta   90.00
_cell.angle_gamma   90.00
#
_symmetry.space_group_name_H-M   'P 1'
#
loop_
_entity.id
_entity.type
_entity.pdbx_description
1 polymer ?
#
loop_
_entity_poly.entity_id
_entity_poly.type
_entity_poly.pdbx_seq_one_letter_code
_entity_poly.pdbx_strand_id
1 'polypeptide(L)'
;MRQRTFTTVIISLTILALSCSALCGACAGGSITATIGDSIPLNGTVQLADTVYLFVTGPGMPPNGARMENSNAAVITGDPDTFTQVMVENDRWAYTWNTGRVSGGLAPGSHTVFVSTQPAAANALSGVNYAEIEVILHAAVTTATLEVESSPADAAIYLNGKYSGNSPRVFRDLAPGEYAIRLEKQGYTDETGSVTLAAGDDVKFTRTLSPEGTPDTTVATLPATFPKVGETPPPAPTTTPLTSACIAGTLVLAGLFFRKPD
;
A
#
# COMPACT_ATOMS: atom_id res chain seq x y z
N MET A 1 -1.28 8.67 17.69
CA MET A 1 -0.09 8.46 16.84
C MET A 1 0.69 7.28 17.41
N ARG A 2 0.59 6.09 16.81
CA ARG A 2 1.33 4.90 17.26
C ARG A 2 2.78 5.03 16.81
N GLN A 3 3.70 5.15 17.76
CA GLN A 3 5.14 5.04 17.49
C GLN A 3 5.42 3.61 17.02
N ARG A 4 5.85 3.47 15.76
CA ARG A 4 6.39 2.22 15.24
C ARG A 4 7.80 2.07 15.81
N THR A 5 7.95 1.13 16.72
CA THR A 5 9.24 0.70 17.26
C THR A 5 10.04 0.08 16.11
N PHE A 6 11.04 0.81 15.59
CA PHE A 6 12.00 0.24 14.65
C PHE A 6 13.04 -0.54 15.44
N THR A 7 12.98 -1.87 15.34
CA THR A 7 14.02 -2.75 15.89
C THR A 7 15.30 -2.54 15.09
N THR A 8 16.22 -1.74 15.61
CA THR A 8 17.56 -1.55 15.03
C THR A 8 18.37 -2.84 15.20
N VAL A 9 18.57 -3.58 14.11
CA VAL A 9 19.52 -4.70 14.08
C VAL A 9 20.93 -4.11 14.02
N ILE A 10 21.62 -4.06 15.17
CA ILE A 10 23.01 -3.58 15.27
C ILE A 10 23.94 -4.76 15.01
N ILE A 11 24.48 -4.87 13.79
CA ILE A 11 25.58 -5.78 13.48
C ILE A 11 26.87 -4.96 13.61
N SER A 12 27.66 -5.24 14.65
CA SER A 12 29.01 -4.68 14.82
C SER A 12 30.01 -5.56 14.05
N LEU A 13 30.62 -5.03 12.99
CA LEU A 13 31.68 -5.70 12.24
C LEU A 13 33.05 -5.15 12.67
N THR A 14 33.82 -5.98 13.36
CA THR A 14 35.20 -5.69 13.79
C THR A 14 36.18 -6.06 12.68
N ILE A 15 36.80 -5.06 12.04
CA ILE A 15 37.96 -5.29 11.16
C ILE A 15 39.22 -5.13 12.02
N LEU A 16 39.77 -6.26 12.47
CA LEU A 16 41.04 -6.29 13.19
C LEU A 16 42.18 -6.42 12.17
N ALA A 17 42.83 -5.31 11.86
CA ALA A 17 44.09 -5.32 11.14
C ALA A 17 45.24 -5.63 12.12
N LEU A 18 45.46 -6.92 12.42
CA LEU A 18 46.70 -7.37 13.02
C LEU A 18 47.48 -8.21 12.00
N SER A 19 48.65 -7.69 11.65
CA SER A 19 49.69 -8.31 10.85
C SER A 19 49.97 -9.77 11.23
N CYS A 20 50.42 -10.53 10.22
CA CYS A 20 51.24 -11.75 10.30
C CYS A 20 50.50 -13.05 9.94
N SER A 21 50.82 -13.52 8.72
CA SER A 21 51.02 -14.91 8.30
C SER A 21 50.00 -15.96 8.77
N ALA A 22 49.26 -16.50 7.79
CA ALA A 22 48.49 -17.73 7.88
C ALA A 22 47.36 -17.70 8.92
N LEU A 23 46.19 -17.27 8.50
CA LEU A 23 44.98 -18.10 8.52
C LEU A 23 43.94 -17.34 7.69
N CYS A 24 43.37 -18.03 6.72
CA CYS A 24 42.17 -17.61 6.02
C CYS A 24 41.11 -17.22 7.05
N GLY A 25 40.91 -15.92 7.23
CA GLY A 25 39.94 -15.34 8.16
C GLY A 25 38.91 -14.56 7.38
N ALA A 26 38.13 -15.27 6.55
CA ALA A 26 36.85 -14.74 6.11
C ALA A 26 36.01 -14.52 7.37
N CYS A 27 36.00 -13.29 7.88
CA CYS A 27 34.97 -12.86 8.81
C CYS A 27 33.65 -12.94 8.02
N ALA A 28 32.95 -14.06 8.16
CA ALA A 28 31.63 -14.25 7.59
C ALA A 28 30.68 -13.27 8.29
N GLY A 29 30.62 -12.04 7.78
CA GLY A 29 29.59 -11.08 8.14
C GLY A 29 28.25 -11.70 7.76
N GLY A 30 27.36 -11.86 8.75
CA GLY A 30 26.03 -12.39 8.48
C GLY A 30 25.35 -11.58 7.37
N SER A 31 24.66 -12.27 6.47
CA SER A 31 23.92 -11.61 5.40
C SER A 31 22.79 -10.75 6.00
N ILE A 32 22.66 -9.53 5.49
CA ILE A 32 21.60 -8.61 5.89
C ILE A 32 20.42 -8.83 4.94
N THR A 33 19.28 -9.25 5.47
CA THR A 33 18.04 -9.35 4.69
C THR A 33 17.22 -8.07 4.84
N ALA A 34 16.81 -7.47 3.73
CA ALA A 34 16.01 -6.25 3.72
C ALA A 34 15.08 -6.18 2.51
N THR A 35 14.07 -5.32 2.58
CA THR A 35 13.17 -5.06 1.44
C THR A 35 13.63 -3.81 0.71
N ILE A 36 13.57 -3.80 -0.62
CA ILE A 36 13.84 -2.59 -1.41
C ILE A 36 12.89 -1.48 -0.97
N GLY A 37 13.40 -0.33 -0.56
CA GLY A 37 12.62 0.72 0.09
C GLY A 37 13.05 0.98 1.53
N ASP A 38 13.63 -0.01 2.20
CA ASP A 38 14.13 0.12 3.56
C ASP A 38 15.46 0.88 3.61
N SER A 39 15.74 1.46 4.79
CA SER A 39 17.04 2.06 5.10
C SER A 39 17.89 1.08 5.89
N ILE A 40 19.03 0.68 5.34
CA ILE A 40 19.91 -0.35 5.90
C ILE A 40 21.08 0.34 6.59
N PRO A 41 21.19 0.28 7.94
CA PRO A 41 22.34 0.82 8.64
C PRO A 41 23.54 -0.12 8.47
N LEU A 42 24.60 0.39 7.86
CA LEU A 42 25.89 -0.24 7.71
C LEU A 42 26.87 0.46 8.65
N ASN A 43 27.65 -0.32 9.40
CA ASN A 43 28.65 0.24 10.29
C ASN A 43 29.79 -0.77 10.45
N GLY A 44 30.95 -0.26 10.81
CA GLY A 44 32.12 -1.08 11.08
C GLY A 44 33.23 -0.27 11.72
N THR A 45 34.32 -0.94 12.04
CA THR A 45 35.54 -0.30 12.51
C THR A 45 36.63 -0.39 11.46
N VAL A 46 37.46 0.63 11.36
CA VAL A 46 38.65 0.62 10.52
C VAL A 46 39.74 1.39 11.24
N GLN A 47 40.93 0.81 11.28
CA GLN A 47 42.10 1.44 11.88
C GLN A 47 42.96 2.03 10.77
N LEU A 48 43.64 3.14 11.05
CA LEU A 48 44.62 3.76 10.15
C LEU A 48 44.03 4.32 8.84
N ALA A 49 42.74 4.70 8.83
CA ALA A 49 42.10 5.39 7.72
C ALA A 49 41.12 6.46 8.22
N ASP A 50 41.20 7.68 7.69
CA ASP A 50 40.29 8.78 8.02
C ASP A 50 39.00 8.73 7.21
N THR A 51 38.99 7.99 6.11
CA THR A 51 37.86 7.88 5.18
C THR A 51 37.82 6.49 4.57
N VAL A 52 36.61 5.95 4.44
CA VAL A 52 36.34 4.70 3.71
C VAL A 52 35.49 4.96 2.48
N TYR A 53 35.69 4.14 1.46
CA TYR A 53 35.02 4.21 0.17
C TYR A 53 34.06 3.03 0.06
N LEU A 54 32.78 3.32 -0.11
CA LEU A 54 31.73 2.32 -0.23
C LEU A 54 31.25 2.24 -1.67
N PHE A 55 30.99 1.01 -2.11
CA PHE A 55 30.34 0.70 -3.38
C PHE A 55 29.59 -0.64 -3.28
N VAL A 56 28.69 -0.90 -4.21
CA VAL A 56 27.86 -2.10 -4.22
C VAL A 56 27.90 -2.80 -5.57
N THR A 57 27.90 -4.13 -5.57
CA THR A 57 27.68 -4.97 -6.74
C THR A 57 26.40 -5.78 -6.56
N GLY A 58 25.80 -6.21 -7.67
CA GLY A 58 24.61 -7.04 -7.64
C GLY A 58 23.94 -7.18 -9.00
N PRO A 59 22.80 -7.88 -9.06
CA PRO A 59 22.04 -8.06 -10.29
C PRO A 59 21.65 -6.72 -10.93
N GLY A 60 21.96 -6.56 -12.22
CA GLY A 60 21.62 -5.34 -12.97
C GLY A 60 22.54 -4.14 -12.70
N MET A 61 23.59 -4.29 -11.88
CA MET A 61 24.58 -3.25 -11.63
C MET A 61 25.82 -3.41 -12.52
N PRO A 62 26.62 -2.34 -12.69
CA PRO A 62 27.96 -2.40 -13.26
C PRO A 62 28.83 -3.51 -12.63
N PRO A 63 29.61 -4.25 -13.45
CA PRO A 63 30.37 -5.41 -12.97
C PRO A 63 31.49 -5.05 -11.99
N ASN A 64 32.01 -3.82 -12.07
CA ASN A 64 33.07 -3.33 -11.18
C ASN A 64 32.51 -2.63 -9.91
N GLY A 65 31.18 -2.61 -9.77
CA GLY A 65 30.50 -1.92 -8.68
C GLY A 65 29.93 -0.56 -9.09
N ALA A 66 28.94 -0.15 -8.33
CA ALA A 66 28.26 1.12 -8.45
C ALA A 66 28.20 1.86 -7.11
N ARG A 67 27.89 3.16 -7.19
CA ARG A 67 27.67 3.99 -6.02
C ARG A 67 26.47 3.54 -5.21
N MET A 68 26.53 3.76 -3.90
CA MET A 68 25.45 3.39 -2.99
C MET A 68 24.14 4.13 -3.33
N GLU A 69 24.22 5.40 -3.72
CA GLU A 69 23.08 6.25 -4.07
C GLU A 69 22.60 6.15 -5.53
N ASN A 70 23.38 5.51 -6.40
CA ASN A 70 23.07 5.38 -7.82
C ASN A 70 23.63 4.07 -8.39
N SER A 71 22.75 3.09 -8.61
CA SER A 71 23.09 1.75 -9.09
C SER A 71 23.62 1.73 -10.53
N ASN A 72 23.37 2.78 -11.30
CA ASN A 72 23.88 2.92 -12.67
C ASN A 72 25.22 3.65 -12.75
N ALA A 73 25.62 4.36 -11.67
CA ALA A 73 26.88 5.09 -11.63
C ALA A 73 28.02 4.14 -11.24
N ALA A 74 28.74 3.66 -12.25
CA ALA A 74 29.91 2.81 -12.05
C ALA A 74 31.01 3.55 -11.28
N VAL A 75 31.68 2.82 -10.38
CA VAL A 75 32.85 3.33 -9.67
C VAL A 75 34.12 3.12 -10.49
N ILE A 76 35.07 4.05 -10.40
CA ILE A 76 36.31 4.05 -11.19
C ILE A 76 37.50 4.03 -10.24
N THR A 77 38.33 2.98 -10.33
CA THR A 77 39.55 2.86 -9.52
C THR A 77 40.46 4.08 -9.70
N GLY A 78 40.93 4.63 -8.57
CA GLY A 78 41.78 5.83 -8.52
C GLY A 78 41.00 7.15 -8.52
N ASP A 79 39.68 7.13 -8.76
CA ASP A 79 38.82 8.31 -8.72
C ASP A 79 37.89 8.25 -7.50
N PRO A 80 38.24 8.91 -6.38
CA PRO A 80 37.47 8.88 -5.14
C PRO A 80 36.08 9.53 -5.28
N ASP A 81 35.90 10.46 -6.22
CA ASP A 81 34.63 11.14 -6.41
C ASP A 81 33.56 10.19 -6.93
N THR A 82 33.96 9.09 -7.57
CA THR A 82 33.04 8.07 -8.07
C THR A 82 32.54 7.10 -6.99
N PHE A 83 33.06 7.15 -5.76
CA PHE A 83 32.66 6.29 -4.65
C PHE A 83 31.82 7.04 -3.62
N THR A 84 31.10 6.31 -2.77
CA THR A 84 30.45 6.87 -1.58
C THR A 84 31.49 7.01 -0.47
N GLN A 85 31.93 8.23 -0.18
CA GLN A 85 32.95 8.51 0.84
C GLN A 85 32.30 8.69 2.21
N VAL A 86 32.79 7.97 3.22
CA VAL A 86 32.29 8.03 4.59
C VAL A 86 33.46 8.30 5.53
N MET A 87 33.33 9.35 6.35
CA MET A 87 34.35 9.71 7.33
C MET A 87 34.38 8.70 8.47
N VAL A 88 35.58 8.44 8.98
CA VAL A 88 35.82 7.56 10.12
C VAL A 88 36.03 8.43 11.35
N GLU A 89 35.25 8.19 12.40
CA GLU A 89 35.35 8.87 13.69
C GLU A 89 35.63 7.84 14.79
N ASN A 90 36.68 8.05 15.59
CA ASN A 90 37.11 7.12 16.65
C ASN A 90 37.25 5.67 16.15
N ASP A 91 37.96 5.47 15.04
CA ASP A 91 38.14 4.19 14.35
C ASP A 91 36.83 3.50 13.91
N ARG A 92 35.71 4.24 13.85
CA ARG A 92 34.38 3.73 13.48
C ARG A 92 33.77 4.52 12.34
N TRP A 93 33.12 3.83 11.44
CA TRP A 93 32.33 4.43 10.38
C TRP A 93 30.88 3.95 10.46
N ALA A 94 29.96 4.79 10.00
CA ALA A 94 28.55 4.48 9.91
C ALA A 94 27.96 5.10 8.66
N TYR A 95 27.18 4.33 7.92
CA TYR A 95 26.51 4.74 6.71
C TYR A 95 25.11 4.12 6.66
N THR A 96 24.09 4.90 6.31
CA THR A 96 22.74 4.35 6.14
C THR A 96 22.40 4.29 4.66
N TRP A 97 22.27 3.08 4.13
CA TRP A 97 21.92 2.86 2.74
C TRP A 97 20.41 2.93 2.54
N ASN A 98 19.91 3.99 1.91
CA ASN A 98 18.49 4.15 1.62
C ASN A 98 18.14 3.52 0.27
N THR A 99 17.78 2.24 0.29
CA THR A 99 17.52 1.44 -0.93
C THR A 99 16.34 1.96 -1.75
N GLY A 100 15.38 2.66 -1.12
CA GLY A 100 14.25 3.28 -1.81
C GLY A 100 14.57 4.58 -2.56
N ARG A 101 15.75 5.15 -2.32
CA ARG A 101 16.20 6.41 -2.95
C ARG A 101 17.34 6.23 -3.94
N VAL A 102 17.73 4.98 -4.22
CA VAL A 102 18.81 4.70 -5.17
C VAL A 102 18.34 4.98 -6.59
N SER A 103 19.04 5.89 -7.26
CA SER A 103 18.80 6.20 -8.66
C SER A 103 19.18 5.00 -9.53
N GLY A 104 18.36 4.69 -10.54
CA GLY A 104 18.51 3.48 -11.37
C GLY A 104 17.75 2.26 -10.84
N GLY A 105 17.25 2.32 -9.61
CA GLY A 105 16.53 1.22 -8.98
C GLY A 105 17.48 0.10 -8.54
N LEU A 106 16.98 -0.75 -7.64
CA LEU A 106 17.68 -1.94 -7.18
C LEU A 106 16.89 -3.16 -7.62
N ALA A 107 17.59 -4.14 -8.18
CA ALA A 107 16.98 -5.43 -8.46
C ALA A 107 16.82 -6.20 -7.14
N PRO A 108 15.80 -7.07 -7.01
CA PRO A 108 15.79 -8.05 -5.93
C PRO A 108 16.91 -9.09 -6.16
N GLY A 109 17.55 -9.52 -5.08
CA GLY A 109 18.63 -10.52 -5.10
C GLY A 109 19.74 -10.25 -4.10
N SER A 110 20.79 -11.07 -4.14
CA SER A 110 22.00 -10.87 -3.34
C SER A 110 22.84 -9.73 -3.94
N HIS A 111 23.16 -8.75 -3.10
CA HIS A 111 24.05 -7.63 -3.38
C HIS A 111 25.24 -7.71 -2.43
N THR A 112 26.41 -7.33 -2.90
CA THR A 112 27.61 -7.28 -2.06
C THR A 112 28.04 -5.83 -1.95
N VAL A 113 27.99 -5.29 -0.73
CA VAL A 113 28.53 -3.97 -0.43
C VAL A 113 30.00 -4.13 -0.04
N PHE A 114 30.86 -3.41 -0.73
CA PHE A 114 32.28 -3.36 -0.48
C PHE A 114 32.61 -2.08 0.27
N VAL A 115 33.47 -2.20 1.27
CA VAL A 115 34.01 -1.06 2.02
C VAL A 115 35.53 -1.13 1.93
N SER A 116 36.16 -0.18 1.25
CA SER A 116 37.62 -0.16 1.05
C SER A 116 38.26 1.07 1.67
N THR A 117 39.53 0.93 2.05
CA THR A 117 40.37 2.04 2.56
C THR A 117 40.95 2.92 1.46
N GLN A 118 40.81 2.51 0.20
CA GLN A 118 41.27 3.21 -1.00
C GLN A 118 40.17 3.20 -2.07
N PRO A 119 40.14 4.16 -3.01
CA PRO A 119 39.16 4.19 -4.10
C PRO A 119 39.49 3.11 -5.15
N ALA A 120 39.16 1.86 -4.85
CA ALA A 120 39.40 0.70 -5.70
C ALA A 120 38.09 -0.01 -5.99
N ALA A 121 37.80 -0.20 -7.28
CA ALA A 121 36.63 -0.93 -7.75
C ALA A 121 36.80 -2.45 -7.56
N ALA A 122 35.72 -3.23 -7.75
CA ALA A 122 35.71 -4.67 -7.47
C ALA A 122 36.84 -5.46 -8.17
N ASN A 123 37.26 -5.03 -9.36
CA ASN A 123 38.33 -5.68 -10.14
C ASN A 123 39.76 -5.31 -9.68
N ALA A 124 39.91 -4.34 -8.77
CA ALA A 124 41.19 -3.78 -8.34
C ALA A 124 41.41 -3.86 -6.82
N LEU A 125 40.68 -4.75 -6.12
CA LEU A 125 40.77 -4.91 -4.66
C LEU A 125 42.03 -5.66 -4.18
N SER A 126 42.85 -6.21 -5.09
CA SER A 126 44.06 -6.93 -4.73
C SER A 126 45.07 -6.00 -4.03
N GLY A 127 45.42 -6.32 -2.78
CA GLY A 127 46.35 -5.51 -1.98
C GLY A 127 45.71 -4.31 -1.27
N VAL A 128 44.41 -4.09 -1.44
CA VAL A 128 43.64 -3.09 -0.70
C VAL A 128 43.05 -3.73 0.55
N ASN A 129 43.02 -3.01 1.67
CA ASN A 129 42.26 -3.45 2.84
C ASN A 129 40.78 -3.11 2.62
N TYR A 130 39.94 -4.15 2.51
CA TYR A 130 38.52 -4.03 2.26
C TYR A 130 37.70 -5.04 3.06
N ALA A 131 36.40 -4.78 3.21
CA ALA A 131 35.41 -5.68 3.77
C ALA A 131 34.23 -5.85 2.80
N GLU A 132 33.60 -7.02 2.86
CA GLU A 132 32.39 -7.35 2.09
C GLU A 132 31.22 -7.55 3.03
N ILE A 133 30.08 -7.00 2.68
CA ILE A 133 28.82 -7.16 3.41
C ILE A 133 27.80 -7.67 2.40
N GLU A 134 27.32 -8.89 2.60
CA GLU A 134 26.24 -9.43 1.79
C GLU A 134 24.89 -8.86 2.25
N VAL A 135 24.11 -8.34 1.31
CA VAL A 135 22.79 -7.78 1.50
C VAL A 135 21.81 -8.45 0.54
N ILE A 136 20.87 -9.21 1.07
CA ILE A 136 19.84 -9.88 0.29
C ILE A 136 18.61 -8.96 0.25
N LEU A 137 18.35 -8.39 -0.92
CA LEU A 137 17.24 -7.49 -1.17
C LEU A 137 16.03 -8.23 -1.72
N HIS A 138 14.90 -8.09 -1.06
CA HIS A 138 13.61 -8.60 -1.52
C HIS A 138 12.83 -7.49 -2.22
N ALA A 139 12.03 -7.86 -3.21
CA ALA A 139 11.16 -6.90 -3.88
C ALA A 139 10.18 -6.27 -2.87
N ALA A 140 10.06 -4.94 -2.91
CA ALA A 140 9.02 -4.26 -2.14
C ALA A 140 7.66 -4.61 -2.71
N VAL A 141 6.84 -5.26 -1.88
CA VAL A 141 5.43 -5.44 -2.19
C VAL A 141 4.74 -4.11 -1.90
N THR A 142 4.45 -3.34 -2.94
CA THR A 142 3.78 -2.04 -2.85
C THR A 142 2.29 -2.14 -3.12
N THR A 143 1.80 -3.32 -3.48
CA THR A 143 0.41 -3.58 -3.86
C THR A 143 -0.23 -4.65 -2.98
N ALA A 144 -1.55 -4.69 -2.97
CA ALA A 144 -2.37 -5.65 -2.26
C ALA A 144 -3.21 -6.47 -3.25
N THR A 145 -3.60 -7.67 -2.82
CA THR A 145 -4.53 -8.53 -3.53
C THR A 145 -5.84 -8.62 -2.75
N LEU A 146 -6.95 -8.43 -3.46
CA LEU A 146 -8.30 -8.54 -2.91
C LEU A 146 -9.09 -9.56 -3.72
N GLU A 147 -9.51 -10.64 -3.06
CA GLU A 147 -10.45 -11.60 -3.63
C GLU A 147 -11.86 -11.26 -3.16
N VAL A 148 -12.78 -11.01 -4.10
CA VAL A 148 -14.18 -10.72 -3.81
C VAL A 148 -15.05 -11.87 -4.29
N GLU A 149 -15.77 -12.48 -3.36
CA GLU A 149 -16.71 -13.58 -3.62
C GLU A 149 -18.10 -13.22 -3.10
N SER A 150 -19.13 -13.64 -3.84
CA SER A 150 -20.51 -13.57 -3.36
C SER A 150 -21.24 -14.89 -3.52
N SER A 151 -22.20 -15.12 -2.62
CA SER A 151 -23.20 -16.17 -2.73
C SER A 151 -24.59 -15.53 -2.77
N PRO A 152 -25.33 -15.63 -3.89
CA PRO A 152 -25.00 -16.34 -5.12
C PRO A 152 -23.86 -15.65 -5.90
N ALA A 153 -23.16 -16.43 -6.74
CA ALA A 153 -22.14 -15.93 -7.65
C ALA A 153 -22.76 -15.02 -8.73
N ASP A 154 -21.89 -14.35 -9.51
CA ASP A 154 -22.24 -13.42 -10.59
C ASP A 154 -22.93 -12.14 -10.10
N ALA A 155 -22.59 -11.68 -8.90
CA ALA A 155 -22.98 -10.35 -8.42
C ALA A 155 -22.04 -9.28 -9.00
N ALA A 156 -22.58 -8.14 -9.41
CA ALA A 156 -21.81 -6.98 -9.85
C ALA A 156 -21.02 -6.41 -8.67
N ILE A 157 -19.70 -6.29 -8.84
CA ILE A 157 -18.76 -5.74 -7.87
C ILE A 157 -18.48 -4.28 -8.24
N TYR A 158 -18.75 -3.37 -7.30
CA TYR A 158 -18.36 -1.98 -7.38
C TYR A 158 -17.28 -1.71 -6.34
N LEU A 159 -16.11 -1.23 -6.79
CA LEU A 159 -15.03 -0.76 -5.92
C LEU A 159 -15.02 0.77 -5.93
N ASN A 160 -15.16 1.39 -4.76
CA ASN A 160 -15.25 2.84 -4.59
C ASN A 160 -16.31 3.48 -5.52
N GLY A 161 -17.46 2.78 -5.68
CA GLY A 161 -18.55 3.20 -6.54
C GLY A 161 -18.34 2.94 -8.04
N LYS A 162 -17.19 2.41 -8.46
CA LYS A 162 -16.91 2.06 -9.86
C LYS A 162 -17.11 0.57 -10.11
N TYR A 163 -17.93 0.24 -11.11
CA TYR A 163 -18.09 -1.12 -11.58
C TYR A 163 -16.75 -1.73 -11.98
N SER A 164 -16.41 -2.86 -11.36
CA SER A 164 -15.11 -3.51 -11.45
C SER A 164 -15.22 -4.99 -11.83
N GLY A 165 -16.40 -5.44 -12.31
CA GLY A 165 -16.65 -6.81 -12.80
C GLY A 165 -17.64 -7.59 -11.94
N ASN A 166 -17.78 -8.90 -12.20
CA ASN A 166 -18.67 -9.80 -11.46
C ASN A 166 -17.91 -10.72 -10.52
N SER A 167 -18.55 -11.18 -9.45
CA SER A 167 -17.99 -12.16 -8.51
C SER A 167 -18.10 -13.60 -9.02
N PRO A 168 -17.17 -14.50 -8.68
CA PRO A 168 -15.93 -14.27 -7.93
C PRO A 168 -14.86 -13.59 -8.80
N ARG A 169 -14.13 -12.62 -8.24
CA ARG A 169 -13.03 -11.93 -8.93
C ARG A 169 -11.87 -11.61 -7.99
N VAL A 170 -10.66 -11.82 -8.50
CA VAL A 170 -9.41 -11.44 -7.84
C VAL A 170 -8.88 -10.15 -8.45
N PHE A 171 -8.70 -9.14 -7.61
CA PHE A 171 -8.06 -7.87 -7.95
C PHE A 171 -6.62 -7.92 -7.45
N ARG A 172 -5.68 -7.99 -8.40
CA ARG A 172 -4.24 -7.90 -8.12
C ARG A 172 -3.78 -6.45 -8.28
N ASP A 173 -2.65 -6.13 -7.68
CA ASP A 173 -1.97 -4.85 -7.85
C ASP A 173 -2.75 -3.63 -7.32
N LEU A 174 -3.59 -3.82 -6.30
CA LEU A 174 -4.32 -2.72 -5.66
C LEU A 174 -3.36 -1.87 -4.82
N ALA A 175 -3.47 -0.55 -4.90
CA ALA A 175 -2.71 0.33 -4.01
C ALA A 175 -3.18 0.16 -2.56
N PRO A 176 -2.30 0.27 -1.55
CA PRO A 176 -2.70 0.25 -0.15
C PRO A 176 -3.67 1.40 0.13
N GLY A 177 -4.77 1.10 0.80
CA GLY A 177 -5.85 2.06 1.02
C GLY A 177 -7.13 1.41 1.50
N GLU A 178 -8.14 2.25 1.76
CA GLU A 178 -9.48 1.79 2.06
C GLU A 178 -10.29 1.66 0.77
N TYR A 179 -10.94 0.51 0.61
CA TYR A 179 -11.81 0.21 -0.51
C TYR A 179 -13.23 -0.05 -0.02
N ALA A 180 -14.18 0.76 -0.49
CA ALA A 180 -15.59 0.52 -0.33
C ALA A 180 -16.05 -0.46 -1.41
N ILE A 181 -16.53 -1.63 -1.00
CA ILE A 181 -17.03 -2.69 -1.87
C ILE A 181 -18.56 -2.67 -1.79
N ARG A 182 -19.23 -2.60 -2.94
CA ARG A 182 -20.67 -2.85 -3.06
C ARG A 182 -20.90 -4.02 -3.99
N LEU A 183 -21.71 -4.97 -3.55
CA LEU A 183 -22.17 -6.11 -4.31
C LEU A 183 -23.65 -5.91 -4.63
N GLU A 184 -23.97 -5.98 -5.91
CA GLU A 184 -25.32 -5.74 -6.44
C GLU A 184 -25.71 -6.91 -7.33
N LYS A 185 -26.92 -7.43 -7.16
CA LYS A 185 -27.45 -8.48 -8.03
C LYS A 185 -28.96 -8.34 -8.15
N GLN A 186 -29.47 -8.47 -9.38
CA GLN A 186 -30.90 -8.36 -9.63
C GLN A 186 -31.71 -9.37 -8.79
N GLY A 187 -32.70 -8.87 -8.04
CA GLY A 187 -33.55 -9.67 -7.15
C GLY A 187 -32.92 -9.97 -5.79
N TYR A 188 -31.79 -9.34 -5.46
CA TYR A 188 -31.11 -9.44 -4.17
C TYR A 188 -30.88 -8.04 -3.59
N THR A 189 -30.90 -7.94 -2.27
CA THR A 189 -30.54 -6.72 -1.56
C THR A 189 -29.05 -6.44 -1.73
N ASP A 190 -28.72 -5.19 -2.04
CA ASP A 190 -27.34 -4.71 -2.15
C ASP A 190 -26.59 -4.84 -0.83
N GLU A 191 -25.39 -5.42 -0.88
CA GLU A 191 -24.51 -5.54 0.28
C GLU A 191 -23.31 -4.61 0.12
N THR A 192 -23.03 -3.82 1.16
CA THR A 192 -21.86 -2.94 1.21
C THR A 192 -20.88 -3.37 2.30
N GLY A 193 -19.60 -3.23 2.05
CA GLY A 193 -18.54 -3.37 3.06
C GLY A 193 -17.38 -2.46 2.75
N SER A 194 -16.50 -2.26 3.74
CA SER A 194 -15.20 -1.64 3.53
C SER A 194 -14.10 -2.62 3.92
N VAL A 195 -13.00 -2.56 3.19
CA VAL A 195 -11.76 -3.29 3.51
C VAL A 195 -10.61 -2.30 3.47
N THR A 196 -9.78 -2.35 4.51
CA THR A 196 -8.50 -1.63 4.51
C THR A 196 -7.43 -2.60 4.07
N LEU A 197 -6.76 -2.31 2.96
CA LEU A 197 -5.67 -3.11 2.42
C LEU A 197 -4.33 -2.43 2.73
N ALA A 198 -3.39 -3.16 3.32
CA ALA A 198 -2.00 -2.78 3.43
C ALA A 198 -1.17 -3.38 2.28
N ALA A 199 0.02 -2.83 2.05
CA ALA A 199 0.93 -3.35 1.03
C ALA A 199 1.34 -4.79 1.37
N GLY A 200 1.17 -5.71 0.43
CA GLY A 200 1.40 -7.15 0.61
C GLY A 200 0.25 -7.94 1.23
N ASP A 201 -0.88 -7.30 1.54
CA ASP A 201 -2.07 -8.03 2.01
C ASP A 201 -2.69 -8.88 0.90
N ASP A 202 -3.15 -10.08 1.28
CA ASP A 202 -4.03 -10.94 0.49
C ASP A 202 -5.32 -11.12 1.30
N VAL A 203 -6.34 -10.31 0.98
CA VAL A 203 -7.61 -10.30 1.73
C VAL A 203 -8.71 -10.93 0.90
N LYS A 204 -9.47 -11.82 1.55
CA LYS A 204 -10.68 -12.42 0.98
C LYS A 204 -11.92 -11.77 1.58
N PHE A 205 -12.75 -11.18 0.73
CA PHE A 205 -14.01 -10.57 1.07
C PHE A 205 -15.16 -11.42 0.51
N THR A 206 -15.80 -12.19 1.39
CA THR A 206 -16.93 -13.05 1.04
C THR A 206 -18.24 -12.51 1.65
N ARG A 207 -19.29 -12.41 0.85
CA ARG A 207 -20.63 -12.01 1.29
C ARG A 207 -21.73 -12.92 0.75
N THR A 208 -22.79 -13.08 1.53
CA THR A 208 -24.01 -13.77 1.09
C THR A 208 -25.08 -12.72 0.89
N LEU A 209 -25.61 -12.61 -0.33
CA LEU A 209 -26.69 -11.67 -0.64
C LEU A 209 -28.03 -12.29 -0.24
N SER A 210 -28.87 -11.48 0.41
CA SER A 210 -30.24 -11.88 0.73
C SER A 210 -31.16 -11.51 -0.44
N PRO A 211 -32.08 -12.39 -0.86
CA PRO A 211 -33.08 -12.03 -1.85
C PRO A 211 -33.86 -10.81 -1.37
N GLU A 212 -34.01 -9.81 -2.24
CA GLU A 212 -34.90 -8.70 -1.95
C GLU A 212 -36.30 -9.31 -1.90
N GLY A 213 -36.94 -9.26 -0.72
CA GLY A 213 -38.23 -9.91 -0.51
C GLY A 213 -39.16 -9.58 -1.66
N THR A 214 -39.81 -10.59 -2.23
CA THR A 214 -40.88 -10.42 -3.23
C THR A 214 -41.69 -9.19 -2.82
N PRO A 215 -41.91 -8.16 -3.68
CA PRO A 215 -42.99 -7.23 -3.43
C PRO A 215 -44.19 -8.12 -3.19
N ASP A 216 -44.78 -7.97 -2.01
CA ASP A 216 -45.89 -8.76 -1.52
C ASP A 216 -47.01 -8.65 -2.55
N THR A 217 -46.95 -9.52 -3.56
CA THR A 217 -48.02 -9.73 -4.50
C THR A 217 -48.94 -10.64 -3.74
N THR A 218 -49.59 -10.06 -2.72
CA THR A 218 -50.99 -10.38 -2.51
C THR A 218 -51.65 -10.11 -3.85
N VAL A 219 -51.69 -11.15 -4.68
CA VAL A 219 -52.74 -11.32 -5.67
C VAL A 219 -54.00 -11.26 -4.83
N ALA A 220 -54.58 -10.06 -4.70
CA ALA A 220 -55.97 -9.95 -4.36
C ALA A 220 -56.68 -10.71 -5.48
N THR A 221 -57.02 -11.97 -5.21
CA THR A 221 -57.96 -12.74 -5.98
C THR A 221 -59.22 -11.89 -6.04
N LEU A 222 -59.37 -11.13 -7.13
CA LEU A 222 -60.63 -10.49 -7.45
C LEU A 222 -61.68 -11.60 -7.40
N PRO A 223 -62.71 -11.51 -6.54
CA PRO A 223 -63.80 -12.47 -6.60
C PRO A 223 -64.39 -12.35 -8.00
N ALA A 224 -64.33 -13.45 -8.77
CA ALA A 224 -65.06 -13.59 -10.01
C ALA A 224 -66.56 -13.56 -9.70
N THR A 225 -67.11 -12.36 -9.59
CA THR A 225 -68.55 -12.11 -9.66
C THR A 225 -68.80 -11.52 -11.04
N PHE A 226 -69.24 -12.39 -11.95
CA PHE A 226 -69.86 -11.96 -13.20
C PHE A 226 -71.04 -11.03 -12.87
N PRO A 227 -71.07 -9.76 -13.31
CA PRO A 227 -72.29 -8.98 -13.27
C PRO A 227 -73.22 -9.50 -14.37
N LYS A 228 -74.36 -10.06 -13.95
CA LYS A 228 -75.52 -10.25 -14.81
C LYS A 228 -76.31 -8.94 -14.86
N VAL A 229 -76.81 -8.63 -16.05
CA VAL A 229 -77.92 -7.72 -16.39
C VAL A 229 -77.61 -6.22 -16.46
N GLY A 230 -77.57 -5.72 -17.69
CA GLY A 230 -77.98 -4.35 -17.97
C GLY A 230 -79.52 -4.29 -17.92
N GLU A 231 -80.05 -3.55 -16.97
CA GLU A 231 -81.35 -2.90 -17.11
C GLU A 231 -81.33 -1.58 -16.33
N THR A 232 -81.68 -0.53 -17.06
CA THR A 232 -81.53 0.89 -16.75
C THR A 232 -82.54 1.33 -15.68
N PRO A 233 -82.14 1.98 -14.57
CA PRO A 233 -83.07 2.74 -13.75
C PRO A 233 -83.38 4.11 -14.41
N PRO A 234 -84.63 4.59 -14.41
CA PRO A 234 -85.02 5.92 -14.93
C PRO A 234 -84.47 7.08 -14.08
N PRO A 235 -84.45 8.33 -14.60
CA PRO A 235 -83.65 9.42 -14.02
C PRO A 235 -84.37 10.22 -12.92
N ALA A 236 -83.54 10.69 -11.96
CA ALA A 236 -83.53 11.93 -11.18
C ALA A 236 -84.81 12.48 -10.51
N PRO A 237 -84.65 13.11 -9.33
CA PRO A 237 -84.83 14.56 -9.33
C PRO A 237 -83.65 15.38 -8.77
N THR A 238 -83.44 16.50 -9.46
CA THR A 238 -82.60 17.66 -9.20
C THR A 238 -82.86 18.33 -7.84
N THR A 239 -81.82 18.76 -7.11
CA THR A 239 -81.76 20.08 -6.43
C THR A 239 -80.32 20.48 -6.08
N THR A 240 -79.87 21.56 -6.73
CA THR A 240 -78.76 22.49 -6.41
C THR A 240 -79.05 23.33 -5.14
N PRO A 241 -78.21 24.31 -4.72
CA PRO A 241 -76.76 24.37 -4.45
C PRO A 241 -76.51 25.04 -3.06
N LEU A 242 -75.27 25.49 -2.76
CA LEU A 242 -74.87 26.73 -2.02
C LEU A 242 -73.45 26.52 -1.42
N THR A 243 -72.38 26.95 -2.10
CA THR A 243 -71.68 28.26 -1.96
C THR A 243 -71.18 28.59 -0.56
N SER A 244 -69.87 28.80 -0.42
CA SER A 244 -69.23 30.04 0.10
C SER A 244 -67.79 29.69 0.52
N ALA A 245 -66.79 29.99 -0.30
CA ALA A 245 -66.04 31.25 -0.35
C ALA A 245 -64.88 31.32 0.66
N CYS A 246 -63.72 31.56 0.06
CA CYS A 246 -62.39 31.89 0.58
C CYS A 246 -62.40 32.82 1.80
N ILE A 247 -61.32 32.83 2.59
CA ILE A 247 -60.60 34.06 3.00
C ILE A 247 -59.17 33.68 3.45
N ALA A 248 -58.20 34.40 2.89
CA ALA A 248 -56.81 34.46 3.31
C ALA A 248 -56.65 35.37 4.54
N GLY A 249 -55.68 35.08 5.42
CA GLY A 249 -55.41 35.91 6.59
C GLY A 249 -53.92 35.87 6.98
N THR A 250 -53.24 36.97 6.67
CA THR A 250 -51.85 37.38 6.92
C THR A 250 -51.52 37.77 8.36
N LEU A 251 -50.19 37.94 8.61
CA LEU A 251 -49.49 38.77 9.63
C LEU A 251 -49.45 38.18 11.06
N VAL A 252 -48.38 38.29 11.87
CA VAL A 252 -47.72 39.51 12.39
C VAL A 252 -46.31 39.19 12.95
N LEU A 253 -45.43 40.20 12.89
CA LEU A 253 -44.08 40.34 13.48
C LEU A 253 -44.01 40.27 15.03
N ALA A 254 -42.84 39.89 15.56
CA ALA A 254 -42.07 40.53 16.65
C ALA A 254 -41.14 39.47 17.26
N GLY A 255 -39.85 39.65 17.55
CA GLY A 255 -39.07 40.86 17.78
C GLY A 255 -38.33 40.69 19.10
N LEU A 256 -36.98 40.66 19.04
CA LEU A 256 -36.05 41.07 20.10
C LEU A 256 -36.01 40.15 21.36
N PHE A 257 -34.93 39.94 22.12
CA PHE A 257 -33.66 40.63 22.34
C PHE A 257 -32.80 39.76 23.32
N PHE A 258 -31.47 39.90 23.29
CA PHE A 258 -30.50 39.70 24.40
C PHE A 258 -30.26 38.26 24.95
N ARG A 259 -29.08 37.81 25.40
CA ARG A 259 -27.72 38.35 25.58
C ARG A 259 -26.74 37.15 25.75
N LYS A 260 -25.48 37.37 25.38
CA LYS A 260 -24.28 36.52 25.44
C LYS A 260 -23.72 36.40 26.90
N PRO A 261 -22.52 35.81 27.12
CA PRO A 261 -22.23 34.45 27.59
C PRO A 261 -21.60 34.42 29.01
N ASP A 262 -21.26 33.24 29.50
CA ASP A 262 -20.02 32.99 30.26
C ASP A 262 -19.30 31.78 29.64
#